data_AF-A0A7J4V7J1-F1
#
_entry.id   AF-A0A7J4V7J1-F1
#
_cell.length_a   1.000
_cell.length_b   1.000
_cell.length_c   1.000
_cell.angle_alpha   90.00
_cell.angle_beta   90.00
_cell.angle_gamma   90.00
#
_symmetry.space_group_name_H-M   'P 1'
#
loop_
_entity.id
_entity.type
_entity.pdbx_description
1 polymer ?
#
loop_
_entity_poly.entity_id
_entity_poly.type
_entity_poly.pdbx_seq_one_letter_code
_entity_poly.pdbx_strand_id
1 'polypeptide(L)'
;MEGEGVQPVYITKYKFVPPYLIRMLYPEVLWETSCKKVLLTIDDSPSPDTLRVLDLLDTHAIKAAFFVNIPKTEKNRGAVREIIKRGHTLANHGMTHKKLRSVSAEVLQDQVVSSKLILEEITGEEVRFFRPPYGAFDFATYDAIRDSGQRLVMWTLLTGDYKGDIKLSTTNVKKYL
;
A
#
# COMPACT_ATOMS: atom_id res chain seq x y z
N MET A 1 -4.56 -15.79 39.44
CA MET A 1 -4.91 -16.10 38.04
C MET A 1 -4.05 -15.22 37.17
N GLU A 2 -2.91 -15.75 36.76
CA GLU A 2 -1.92 -15.06 35.95
C GLU A 2 -2.47 -14.88 34.54
N GLY A 3 -2.44 -13.64 34.05
CA GLY A 3 -2.86 -13.30 32.70
C GLY A 3 -1.91 -13.92 31.69
N GLU A 4 -2.46 -14.70 30.77
CA GLU A 4 -1.75 -15.25 29.64
C GLU A 4 -1.04 -14.13 28.87
N GLY A 5 0.29 -14.12 28.96
CA GLY A 5 1.14 -13.19 28.25
C GLY A 5 0.95 -13.41 26.75
N VAL A 6 0.35 -12.42 26.09
CA VAL A 6 0.34 -12.33 24.63
C VAL A 6 1.80 -12.28 24.19
N GLN A 7 2.28 -13.39 23.63
CA GLN A 7 3.63 -13.50 23.07
C GLN A 7 3.81 -12.37 22.04
N PRO A 8 4.81 -11.49 22.18
CA PRO A 8 5.04 -10.45 21.20
C PRO A 8 5.30 -11.09 19.85
N VAL A 9 4.37 -10.89 18.91
CA VAL A 9 4.55 -11.37 17.53
C VAL A 9 5.60 -10.47 16.89
N TYR A 10 6.86 -10.86 17.04
CA TYR A 10 7.97 -10.21 16.36
C TYR A 10 7.79 -10.40 14.85
N ILE A 11 7.38 -9.32 14.18
CA ILE A 11 7.50 -9.22 12.74
C ILE A 11 8.99 -8.98 12.47
N THR A 12 9.68 -10.01 12.01
CA THR A 12 11.06 -9.86 11.53
C THR A 12 11.02 -9.16 10.18
N LYS A 13 11.92 -8.19 9.97
CA LYS A 13 12.10 -7.46 8.69
C LYS A 13 12.10 -8.41 7.47
N TYR A 14 12.68 -9.59 7.64
CA TYR A 14 12.81 -10.64 6.61
C TYR A 14 11.53 -11.42 6.28
N LYS A 15 10.46 -11.32 7.09
CA LYS A 15 9.17 -11.93 6.72
C LYS A 15 8.50 -11.22 5.54
N PHE A 16 8.85 -9.96 5.29
CA PHE A 16 8.19 -9.12 4.30
C PHE A 16 9.14 -8.45 3.30
N VAL A 17 10.43 -8.36 3.61
CA VAL A 17 11.46 -7.92 2.65
C VAL A 17 12.19 -9.16 2.13
N PRO A 18 11.98 -9.56 0.87
CA PRO A 18 12.63 -10.73 0.32
C PRO A 18 14.15 -10.51 0.21
N PRO A 19 14.96 -11.59 0.24
CA PRO A 19 16.41 -11.50 0.05
C PRO A 19 16.77 -10.80 -1.26
N TYR A 20 17.96 -10.20 -1.31
CA TYR A 20 18.44 -9.44 -2.48
C TYR A 20 18.30 -10.23 -3.80
N LEU A 21 18.65 -11.51 -3.81
CA LEU A 21 18.56 -12.35 -5.02
C LEU A 21 17.14 -12.45 -5.59
N ILE A 22 16.12 -12.50 -4.73
CA ILE A 22 14.72 -12.53 -5.16
C ILE A 22 14.30 -11.17 -5.72
N ARG A 23 14.79 -10.07 -5.12
CA ARG A 23 14.51 -8.72 -5.61
C ARG A 23 15.10 -8.47 -7.01
N MET A 24 16.23 -9.10 -7.33
CA MET A 24 16.82 -9.03 -8.68
C MET A 24 15.93 -9.62 -9.77
N LEU A 25 15.00 -10.53 -9.44
CA LEU A 25 14.03 -11.07 -10.40
C LEU A 25 12.93 -10.06 -10.76
N TYR A 26 12.79 -8.98 -9.99
CA TYR A 26 11.76 -7.96 -10.17
C TYR A 26 12.39 -6.55 -10.13
N PRO A 27 13.22 -6.21 -11.14
CA PRO A 27 14.11 -5.05 -11.09
C PRO A 27 13.39 -3.70 -11.04
N GLU A 28 12.13 -3.61 -11.50
CA GLU A 28 11.39 -2.35 -11.53
C GLU A 28 10.57 -2.10 -10.24
N VAL A 29 10.49 -3.09 -9.35
CA VAL A 29 9.78 -2.99 -8.08
C VAL A 29 10.45 -1.95 -7.18
N LEU A 30 9.62 -1.03 -6.67
CA LEU A 30 10.02 -0.03 -5.70
C LEU A 30 9.94 -0.61 -4.28
N TRP A 31 11.06 -1.17 -3.82
CA TRP A 31 11.22 -1.67 -2.44
C TRP A 31 11.63 -0.57 -1.46
N GLU A 32 12.55 0.29 -1.89
CA GLU A 32 13.26 1.27 -1.07
C GLU A 32 13.26 2.64 -1.75
N THR A 33 13.39 3.71 -0.97
CA THR A 33 13.58 5.06 -1.49
C THR A 33 14.99 5.23 -2.02
N SER A 34 15.17 6.03 -3.08
CA SER A 34 16.50 6.38 -3.61
C SER A 34 17.24 7.45 -2.79
N CYS A 35 16.61 7.98 -1.74
CA CYS A 35 17.17 9.00 -0.86
C CYS A 35 17.03 8.61 0.62
N LYS A 36 17.75 9.32 1.50
CA LYS A 36 17.71 9.15 2.96
C LYS A 36 16.45 9.78 3.58
N LYS A 37 15.27 9.41 3.09
CA LYS A 37 13.97 9.84 3.61
C LYS A 37 13.06 8.63 3.79
N VAL A 38 12.10 8.75 4.69
CA VAL A 38 11.02 7.76 4.87
C VAL A 38 9.82 8.19 4.03
N LEU A 39 9.29 7.28 3.22
CA LEU A 39 8.00 7.45 2.57
C LEU A 39 6.93 6.76 3.39
N LEU A 40 6.01 7.55 3.95
CA LEU A 40 4.82 7.00 4.60
C LEU A 40 3.82 6.58 3.54
N THR A 41 3.36 5.33 3.61
CA THR A 41 2.33 4.79 2.73
C THR A 41 1.19 4.23 3.55
N ILE A 42 -0.06 4.46 3.12
CA ILE A 42 -1.27 4.03 3.82
C ILE A 42 -2.08 3.19 2.85
N ASP A 43 -2.24 1.90 3.18
CA ASP A 43 -3.05 0.99 2.39
C ASP A 43 -4.51 1.04 2.80
N ASP A 44 -5.37 0.46 1.97
CA ASP A 44 -6.78 0.26 2.28
C ASP A 44 -7.60 1.53 2.55
N SER A 45 -7.12 2.64 2.01
CA SER A 45 -7.81 3.93 2.00
C SER A 45 -8.81 4.03 0.81
N PRO A 46 -9.68 5.05 0.76
CA PRO A 46 -10.11 5.89 1.89
C PRO A 46 -10.93 5.10 2.94
N SER A 47 -10.87 5.55 4.18
CA SER A 47 -11.64 5.06 5.33
C SER A 47 -12.34 6.24 6.03
N PRO A 48 -13.24 5.99 7.00
CA PRO A 48 -13.85 7.06 7.79
C PRO A 48 -12.83 7.97 8.50
N ASP A 49 -11.64 7.44 8.80
CA ASP A 49 -10.55 8.17 9.45
C ASP A 49 -9.64 8.95 8.49
N THR A 50 -9.81 8.81 7.17
CA THR A 50 -8.89 9.41 6.19
C THR A 50 -8.71 10.92 6.39
N LEU A 51 -9.79 11.67 6.64
CA LEU A 51 -9.68 13.12 6.86
C LEU A 51 -8.87 13.45 8.12
N ARG A 52 -9.07 12.71 9.21
CA ARG A 52 -8.30 12.87 10.46
C ARG A 52 -6.82 12.54 10.24
N VAL A 53 -6.53 11.52 9.43
CA VAL A 53 -5.15 11.19 9.05
C VAL A 53 -4.53 12.33 8.23
N LEU A 54 -5.26 12.90 7.27
CA LEU A 54 -4.79 14.05 6.48
C LEU A 54 -4.48 15.26 7.37
N ASP A 55 -5.34 15.58 8.34
CA ASP A 55 -5.10 16.68 9.28
C ASP A 55 -3.83 16.47 10.12
N LEU A 56 -3.56 15.23 10.53
CA LEU A 56 -2.32 14.88 11.23
C LEU A 56 -1.10 15.01 10.33
N LEU A 57 -1.20 14.58 9.06
CA LEU A 57 -0.12 14.72 8.09
C LEU A 57 0.21 16.20 7.83
N ASP A 58 -0.81 17.05 7.68
CA ASP A 58 -0.64 18.49 7.49
C ASP A 58 -0.02 19.15 8.72
N THR A 59 -0.46 18.78 9.93
CA THR A 59 0.11 19.28 11.20
C THR A 59 1.62 19.01 11.29
N HIS A 60 2.09 17.91 10.72
CA HIS A 60 3.51 17.52 10.74
C HIS A 60 4.24 17.84 9.43
N ALA A 61 3.59 18.52 8.48
CA ALA A 61 4.10 18.80 7.14
C ALA A 61 4.61 17.54 6.38
N ILE A 62 3.92 16.41 6.54
CA ILE A 62 4.26 15.13 5.92
C ILE A 62 3.40 14.92 4.68
N LYS A 63 4.01 14.48 3.57
CA LYS A 63 3.28 13.90 2.43
C LYS A 63 3.42 12.39 2.42
N ALA A 64 2.29 11.71 2.20
CA ALA A 64 2.17 10.26 2.13
C ALA A 64 1.65 9.80 0.77
N ALA A 65 1.74 8.50 0.50
CA ALA A 65 1.04 7.84 -0.59
C ALA A 65 -0.11 6.98 -0.05
N PHE A 66 -1.30 7.12 -0.63
CA PHE A 66 -2.51 6.41 -0.27
C PHE A 66 -2.82 5.37 -1.32
N PHE A 67 -2.68 4.08 -0.98
CA PHE A 67 -3.08 2.97 -1.84
C PHE A 67 -4.55 2.68 -1.59
N VAL A 68 -5.38 3.00 -2.59
CA VAL A 68 -6.84 2.92 -2.51
C VAL A 68 -7.40 1.77 -3.31
N ASN A 69 -8.50 1.19 -2.84
CA ASN A 69 -9.29 0.23 -3.62
C ASN A 69 -10.59 0.85 -4.12
N ILE A 70 -11.14 0.31 -5.21
CA ILE A 70 -12.23 0.93 -5.94
C ILE A 70 -13.53 1.06 -5.12
N PRO A 71 -14.04 0.02 -4.45
CA PRO A 71 -15.29 0.13 -3.68
C PRO A 71 -15.23 1.21 -2.58
N LYS A 72 -14.08 1.35 -1.90
CA LYS A 72 -13.89 2.40 -0.90
C LYS A 72 -13.80 3.78 -1.53
N THR A 73 -13.12 3.88 -2.68
CA THR A 73 -12.95 5.12 -3.45
C THR A 73 -14.30 5.64 -3.96
N GLU A 74 -15.13 4.78 -4.54
CA GLU A 74 -16.46 5.13 -5.02
C GLU A 74 -17.37 5.61 -3.88
N LYS A 75 -17.31 4.92 -2.73
CA LYS A 75 -18.08 5.29 -1.55
C LYS A 75 -17.64 6.62 -0.94
N ASN A 76 -16.37 6.98 -1.05
CA ASN A 76 -15.78 8.14 -0.36
C ASN A 76 -14.99 9.07 -1.30
N ARG A 77 -15.58 9.44 -2.45
CA ARG A 77 -14.95 10.35 -3.43
C ARG A 77 -14.49 11.69 -2.82
N GLY A 78 -15.18 12.19 -1.79
CA GLY A 78 -14.79 13.40 -1.07
C GLY A 78 -13.41 13.27 -0.38
N ALA A 79 -13.14 12.15 0.27
CA ALA A 79 -11.85 11.89 0.90
C ALA A 79 -10.73 11.75 -0.15
N VAL A 80 -11.01 11.11 -1.29
CA VAL A 80 -10.08 10.99 -2.42
C VAL A 80 -9.69 12.35 -2.96
N ARG A 81 -10.66 13.25 -3.14
CA ARG A 81 -10.39 14.65 -3.55
C ARG A 81 -9.50 15.38 -2.55
N GLU A 82 -9.72 15.20 -1.25
CA GLU A 82 -8.90 15.82 -0.22
C GLU A 82 -7.47 15.25 -0.19
N ILE A 83 -7.29 13.95 -0.43
CA ILE A 83 -5.95 13.34 -0.61
C ILE A 83 -5.18 14.07 -1.71
N ILE A 84 -5.78 14.20 -2.91
CA ILE A 84 -5.13 14.83 -4.07
C ILE A 84 -4.91 16.33 -3.83
N LYS A 85 -5.95 17.05 -3.38
CA LYS A 85 -5.91 18.50 -3.14
C LYS A 85 -4.85 18.89 -2.13
N ARG A 86 -4.60 18.05 -1.12
CA ARG A 86 -3.55 18.27 -0.12
C ARG A 86 -2.17 17.80 -0.60
N GLY A 87 -2.01 17.42 -1.87
CA GLY A 87 -0.72 17.09 -2.48
C GLY A 87 -0.16 15.73 -2.04
N HIS A 88 -1.01 14.80 -1.65
CA HIS A 88 -0.61 13.41 -1.42
C HIS A 88 -0.67 12.60 -2.71
N THR A 89 0.12 11.54 -2.78
CA THR A 89 0.06 10.61 -3.92
C THR A 89 -1.12 9.67 -3.74
N LEU A 90 -1.98 9.55 -4.74
CA LEU A 90 -2.99 8.50 -4.81
C LEU A 90 -2.44 7.33 -5.65
N ALA A 91 -2.60 6.10 -5.17
CA ALA A 91 -2.08 4.90 -5.81
C ALA A 91 -3.12 3.78 -5.79
N ASN A 92 -2.98 2.81 -6.69
CA ASN A 92 -3.94 1.72 -6.87
C ASN A 92 -3.64 0.54 -5.94
N HIS A 93 -4.67 0.02 -5.27
CA HIS A 93 -4.63 -1.19 -4.44
C HIS A 93 -5.59 -2.30 -4.92
N GLY A 94 -5.97 -2.21 -6.20
CA GLY A 94 -6.84 -3.13 -6.88
C GLY A 94 -8.33 -2.94 -6.59
N MET A 95 -9.12 -3.89 -7.07
CA MET A 95 -10.59 -3.80 -7.01
C MET A 95 -11.11 -4.31 -5.67
N THR A 96 -10.78 -5.55 -5.28
CA THR A 96 -11.46 -6.23 -4.15
C THR A 96 -10.51 -6.79 -3.09
N HIS A 97 -9.28 -6.29 -3.03
CA HIS A 97 -8.25 -6.74 -2.08
C HIS A 97 -7.99 -8.26 -2.17
N LYS A 98 -8.05 -8.85 -3.38
CA LYS A 98 -7.76 -10.27 -3.62
C LYS A 98 -6.25 -10.51 -3.66
N LYS A 99 -5.78 -11.65 -3.14
CA LYS A 99 -4.39 -12.11 -3.32
C LYS A 99 -4.12 -12.34 -4.80
N LEU A 100 -3.10 -11.68 -5.35
CA LEU A 100 -2.75 -11.76 -6.77
C LEU A 100 -1.58 -12.71 -6.98
N ARG A 101 -1.75 -13.98 -6.61
CA ARG A 101 -0.76 -15.02 -6.89
C ARG A 101 -1.47 -16.22 -7.46
N SER A 102 -0.99 -16.71 -8.61
CA SER A 102 -1.58 -17.85 -9.33
C SER A 102 -3.06 -17.61 -9.65
N VAL A 103 -3.39 -16.39 -10.08
CA VAL A 103 -4.73 -15.98 -10.50
C VAL A 103 -4.82 -15.95 -12.03
N SER A 104 -6.03 -16.00 -12.59
CA SER A 104 -6.23 -15.96 -14.04
C SER A 104 -5.93 -14.58 -14.63
N ALA A 105 -5.71 -14.54 -15.94
CA ALA A 105 -5.51 -13.28 -16.67
C ALA A 105 -6.72 -12.34 -16.54
N GLU A 106 -7.96 -12.86 -16.50
CA GLU A 106 -9.14 -12.00 -16.31
C GLU A 106 -9.14 -11.33 -14.93
N VAL A 107 -8.69 -12.06 -13.90
CA VAL A 107 -8.54 -11.49 -12.55
C VAL A 107 -7.46 -10.41 -12.54
N LEU A 108 -6.34 -10.60 -13.23
CA LEU A 108 -5.31 -9.55 -13.32
C LEU A 108 -5.80 -8.33 -14.08
N GLN A 109 -6.52 -8.53 -15.19
CA GLN A 109 -7.13 -7.45 -15.96
C GLN A 109 -8.05 -6.60 -15.08
N ASP A 110 -8.95 -7.24 -14.33
CA ASP A 110 -9.86 -6.55 -13.42
C ASP A 110 -9.11 -5.83 -12.27
N GLN A 111 -8.23 -6.56 -11.58
CA GLN A 111 -7.61 -6.07 -10.35
C GLN A 111 -6.52 -5.03 -10.62
N VAL A 112 -5.87 -5.03 -11.78
CA VAL A 112 -4.76 -4.12 -12.11
C VAL A 112 -5.21 -3.05 -13.10
N VAL A 113 -5.72 -3.45 -14.26
CA VAL A 113 -5.97 -2.54 -15.38
C VAL A 113 -7.30 -1.80 -15.19
N SER A 114 -8.40 -2.52 -14.98
CA SER A 114 -9.72 -1.90 -14.82
C SER A 114 -9.77 -1.00 -13.58
N SER A 115 -9.18 -1.44 -12.47
CA SER A 115 -9.07 -0.62 -11.26
C SER A 115 -8.28 0.68 -11.49
N LYS A 116 -7.20 0.64 -12.27
CA LYS A 116 -6.45 1.84 -12.64
C LYS A 116 -7.33 2.81 -13.43
N LEU A 117 -7.99 2.33 -14.48
CA LEU A 117 -8.82 3.16 -15.36
C LEU A 117 -9.98 3.83 -14.59
N ILE A 118 -10.66 3.08 -13.73
CA ILE A 118 -11.74 3.64 -12.88
C ILE A 118 -11.18 4.69 -11.93
N LEU A 119 -10.01 4.45 -11.35
CA LEU A 119 -9.40 5.41 -10.45
C LEU A 119 -9.03 6.69 -11.19
N GLU A 120 -8.44 6.59 -12.39
CA GLU A 120 -8.13 7.73 -13.27
C GLU A 120 -9.40 8.49 -13.69
N GLU A 121 -10.51 7.78 -13.97
CA GLU A 121 -11.80 8.41 -14.27
C GLU A 121 -12.36 9.19 -13.08
N ILE A 122 -12.26 8.64 -11.86
CA ILE A 122 -12.74 9.28 -10.64
C ILE A 122 -11.93 10.54 -10.30
N THR A 123 -10.62 10.50 -10.56
CA THR A 123 -9.68 11.51 -10.07
C THR A 123 -9.33 12.55 -11.13
N GLY A 124 -9.39 12.19 -12.41
CA GLY A 124 -8.84 12.98 -13.52
C GLY A 124 -7.31 13.01 -13.55
N GLU A 125 -6.65 12.16 -12.76
CA GLU A 125 -5.19 12.13 -12.56
C GLU A 125 -4.62 10.78 -12.96
N GLU A 126 -3.43 10.78 -13.56
CA GLU A 126 -2.73 9.56 -13.94
C GLU A 126 -2.34 8.72 -12.71
N VAL A 127 -2.66 7.42 -12.73
CA VAL A 127 -2.36 6.49 -11.65
C VAL A 127 -1.11 5.69 -11.98
N ARG A 128 0.01 6.06 -11.35
CA ARG A 128 1.36 5.54 -11.67
C ARG A 128 1.85 4.38 -10.80
N PHE A 129 1.18 4.11 -9.69
CA PHE A 129 1.66 3.16 -8.69
C PHE A 129 0.61 2.11 -8.36
N PHE A 130 1.07 0.90 -8.10
CA PHE A 130 0.24 -0.22 -7.66
C PHE A 130 0.89 -0.93 -6.50
N ARG A 131 0.12 -1.34 -5.50
CA ARG A 131 0.58 -2.29 -4.47
C ARG A 131 -0.33 -3.51 -4.47
N PRO A 132 0.21 -4.73 -4.62
CA PRO A 132 -0.60 -5.93 -4.55
C PRO A 132 -1.13 -6.14 -3.13
N PRO A 133 -2.43 -6.45 -2.96
CA PRO A 133 -2.99 -6.85 -1.67
C PRO A 133 -2.17 -7.96 -1.03
N TYR A 134 -1.94 -7.85 0.28
CA TYR A 134 -1.08 -8.74 1.08
C TYR A 134 0.39 -8.81 0.63
N GLY A 135 0.83 -7.96 -0.29
CA GLY A 135 2.17 -8.06 -0.89
C GLY A 135 2.36 -9.31 -1.75
N ALA A 136 1.26 -9.97 -2.15
CA ALA A 136 1.29 -11.23 -2.88
C ALA A 136 1.26 -10.99 -4.38
N PHE A 137 2.36 -11.30 -5.06
CA PHE A 137 2.50 -11.24 -6.51
C PHE A 137 3.41 -12.38 -7.02
N ASP A 138 3.26 -12.70 -8.31
CA ASP A 138 4.15 -13.56 -9.09
C ASP A 138 4.55 -12.85 -10.40
N PHE A 139 5.27 -13.54 -11.30
CA PHE A 139 5.71 -12.95 -12.57
C PHE A 139 4.54 -12.44 -13.42
N ALA A 140 3.45 -13.21 -13.53
CA ALA A 140 2.28 -12.77 -14.29
C ALA A 140 1.66 -11.49 -13.71
N THR A 141 1.58 -11.40 -12.38
CA THR A 141 1.09 -10.20 -11.70
C THR A 141 2.04 -9.01 -11.88
N TYR A 142 3.35 -9.25 -11.77
CA TYR A 142 4.38 -8.23 -11.99
C TYR A 142 4.32 -7.67 -13.42
N ASP A 143 4.24 -8.53 -14.42
CA ASP A 143 4.13 -8.14 -15.84
C ASP A 143 2.82 -7.38 -16.08
N ALA A 144 1.68 -7.84 -15.56
CA ALA A 144 0.41 -7.13 -15.70
C ALA A 144 0.45 -5.71 -15.11
N ILE A 145 1.14 -5.51 -13.99
CA ILE A 145 1.33 -4.18 -13.37
C ILE A 145 2.24 -3.31 -14.23
N ARG A 146 3.36 -3.86 -14.73
CA ARG A 146 4.27 -3.11 -15.61
C ARG A 146 3.58 -2.69 -16.90
N ASP A 147 2.89 -3.63 -17.54
CA ASP A 147 2.26 -3.44 -18.84
C ASP A 147 1.03 -2.51 -18.75
N SER A 148 0.43 -2.31 -17.57
CA SER A 148 -0.58 -1.28 -17.32
C SER A 148 -0.02 0.15 -17.21
N GLY A 149 1.32 0.29 -17.27
CA GLY A 149 2.04 1.54 -17.08
C GLY A 149 2.24 1.91 -15.60
N GLN A 150 1.94 0.99 -14.67
CA GLN A 150 2.11 1.22 -13.24
C GLN A 150 3.43 0.64 -12.74
N ARG A 151 3.93 1.20 -11.63
CA ARG A 151 5.06 0.65 -10.89
C ARG A 151 4.60 -0.06 -9.65
N LEU A 152 5.07 -1.29 -9.45
CA LEU A 152 4.81 -2.09 -8.26
C LEU A 152 5.59 -1.51 -7.06
N VAL A 153 4.88 -1.12 -6.00
CA VAL A 153 5.45 -0.55 -4.77
C VAL A 153 5.26 -1.50 -3.60
N MET A 154 6.36 -1.87 -2.96
CA MET A 154 6.38 -2.69 -1.75
C MET A 154 6.77 -1.84 -0.53
N TRP A 155 7.21 -2.47 0.54
CA TRP A 155 7.62 -1.80 1.78
C TRP A 155 8.87 -2.47 2.36
N THR A 156 9.63 -1.70 3.13
CA THR A 156 10.73 -2.21 3.95
C THR A 156 10.35 -2.38 5.41
N LEU A 157 9.24 -1.77 5.83
CA LEU A 157 8.68 -1.83 7.17
C LEU A 157 7.16 -1.94 7.10
N LEU A 158 6.62 -2.97 7.76
CA LEU A 158 5.19 -3.10 8.05
C LEU A 158 5.00 -2.81 9.54
N THR A 159 4.20 -1.81 9.89
CA THR A 159 4.03 -1.36 11.28
C THR A 159 3.30 -2.40 12.13
N GLY A 160 2.35 -3.13 11.55
CA GLY A 160 1.49 -4.08 12.28
C GLY A 160 0.25 -3.44 12.89
N ASP A 161 -0.08 -2.22 12.47
CA ASP A 161 -1.25 -1.44 12.87
C ASP A 161 -2.58 -2.18 12.63
N TYR A 162 -2.66 -2.99 11.57
CA TYR A 162 -3.82 -3.84 11.27
C TYR A 162 -4.19 -4.85 12.38
N LYS A 163 -3.32 -5.05 13.39
CA LYS A 163 -3.61 -5.87 14.58
C LYS A 163 -4.32 -5.10 15.70
N GLY A 164 -4.45 -3.77 15.58
CA GLY A 164 -5.02 -2.92 16.63
C GLY A 164 -4.13 -2.77 17.87
N ASP A 165 -2.86 -3.16 17.81
CA ASP A 165 -1.90 -3.05 18.91
C ASP A 165 -0.91 -1.89 18.68
N ILE A 166 -1.10 -0.81 19.44
CA ILE A 166 -0.25 0.37 19.38
C ILE A 166 1.17 0.10 19.90
N LYS A 167 1.34 -0.82 20.85
CA LYS A 167 2.66 -1.18 21.38
C LYS A 167 3.46 -1.92 20.32
N LEU A 168 2.83 -2.84 19.58
CA LEU A 168 3.45 -3.49 18.44
C LEU A 168 3.90 -2.47 17.38
N SER A 169 2.99 -1.58 17.00
CA SER A 169 3.23 -0.57 15.97
C SER A 169 4.40 0.35 16.34
N THR A 170 4.39 0.91 17.54
CA THR A 170 5.45 1.80 18.02
C THR A 170 6.78 1.08 18.23
N THR A 171 6.76 -0.19 18.65
CA THR A 171 7.97 -1.01 18.79
C THR A 171 8.61 -1.26 17.43
N ASN A 172 7.83 -1.62 16.41
CA ASN A 172 8.34 -1.86 15.06
C ASN A 172 8.94 -0.58 14.45
N VAL A 173 8.25 0.56 14.60
CA VAL A 173 8.75 1.86 14.15
C VAL A 173 10.08 2.20 14.82
N LYS A 174 10.15 2.17 16.16
CA LYS A 174 11.38 2.51 16.92
C LYS A 174 12.57 1.59 16.66
N LYS A 175 12.29 0.34 16.27
CA LYS A 175 13.34 -0.67 16.05
C LYS A 175 13.94 -0.59 14.65
N TYR A 176 13.16 -0.18 13.66
CA TYR A 176 13.53 -0.32 12.24
C TYR A 176 13.62 1.01 11.48
N LEU A 177 13.22 2.13 12.10
CA LEU A 177 13.54 3.50 11.67
C LEU A 177 14.47 4.14 12.70
#